data_AF-A0A496ZN49-F1
#
_entry.id   AF-A0A496ZN49-F1
#
_cell.length_a   1.000
_cell.length_b   1.000
_cell.length_c   1.000
_cell.angle_alpha   90.00
_cell.angle_beta   90.00
_cell.angle_gamma   90.00
#
_symmetry.space_group_name_H-M   'P 1'
#
loop_
_entity.id
_entity.type
_entity.pdbx_description
1 polymer ?
#
loop_
_entity_poly.entity_id
_entity_poly.type
_entity_poly.pdbx_seq_one_letter_code
_entity_poly.pdbx_strand_id
1 'polypeptide(L)'
;MNKVFSLIFILLYTGLFAESEWTVLVYIAADNNLFNNAFKDINEMEQVGSSDSVNIIVQIDPLDDATSHFDSTEARRYYITKDYSPSYISSTLLVSLGEINSADPKEVYKFANWGFSEYPSRKKMLIIWDHGNGWSKEDQSKSVCNDDESGDNISVADGELKTAISNINYHLDILAFDACLMQTVEVIGEVYEYCDFIIGSEDEVPVDGFPYGFAWDTEYGIFNYLTENPQCTPREFSKEIVERYVNSYLSGQQSGSHLTLSAINTDYYPIFQ
;
A
#
# COMPACT_ATOMS: atom_id res chain seq x y z
N MET A 1 36.22 -42.01 36.58
CA MET A 1 34.97 -41.27 36.29
C MET A 1 35.32 -40.12 35.37
N ASN A 2 35.24 -40.32 34.05
CA ASN A 2 35.55 -39.29 33.07
C ASN A 2 34.23 -38.70 32.57
N LYS A 3 33.99 -37.42 32.86
CA LYS A 3 32.86 -36.67 32.32
C LYS A 3 33.20 -36.19 30.92
N VAL A 4 32.45 -36.65 29.92
CA VAL A 4 32.49 -36.12 28.56
C VAL A 4 31.57 -34.91 28.51
N PHE A 5 32.12 -33.74 28.18
CA PHE A 5 31.34 -32.54 27.85
C PHE A 5 31.03 -32.58 26.34
N SER A 6 29.75 -32.70 25.98
CA SER A 6 29.30 -32.42 24.61
C SER A 6 29.16 -30.91 24.43
N LEU A 7 29.96 -30.33 23.54
CA LEU A 7 29.69 -29.01 23.00
C LEU A 7 28.59 -29.13 21.94
N ILE A 8 27.46 -28.47 22.17
CA ILE A 8 26.43 -28.22 21.17
C ILE A 8 26.88 -26.98 20.38
N PHE A 9 27.18 -27.15 19.10
CA PHE A 9 27.34 -26.04 18.16
C PHE A 9 25.95 -25.57 17.74
N ILE A 10 25.54 -24.41 18.21
CA ILE A 10 24.40 -23.68 17.66
C ILE A 10 24.91 -22.99 16.39
N LEU A 11 24.56 -23.51 15.22
CA LEU A 11 24.69 -22.74 13.97
C LEU A 11 23.65 -21.62 14.01
N LEU A 12 24.09 -20.41 14.35
CA LEU A 12 23.35 -19.19 14.04
C LEU A 12 23.43 -19.00 12.52
N TYR A 13 22.36 -19.38 11.82
CA TYR A 13 22.17 -19.05 10.41
C TYR A 13 21.83 -17.55 10.33
N THR A 14 22.85 -16.70 10.39
CA THR A 14 22.69 -15.30 9.93
C THR A 14 22.64 -15.36 8.42
N GLY A 15 21.47 -15.66 7.85
CA GLY A 15 21.24 -15.41 6.44
C GLY A 15 21.47 -13.92 6.21
N LEU A 16 22.54 -13.56 5.49
CA LEU A 16 22.55 -12.30 4.77
C LEU A 16 21.45 -12.46 3.72
N PHE A 17 20.23 -12.03 4.04
CA PHE A 17 19.26 -11.74 3.00
C PHE A 17 19.89 -10.62 2.16
N ALA A 18 20.04 -10.87 0.86
CA ALA A 18 20.39 -9.80 -0.05
C ALA A 18 19.26 -8.77 0.05
N GLU A 19 19.61 -7.53 0.38
CA GLU A 19 18.66 -6.41 0.44
C GLU A 19 17.96 -6.30 -0.92
N SER A 20 16.62 -6.32 -0.92
CA SER A 20 15.85 -6.18 -2.15
C SER A 20 15.96 -4.76 -2.70
N GLU A 21 15.61 -4.56 -3.96
CA GLU A 21 15.55 -3.20 -4.52
C GLU A 21 14.37 -2.42 -3.97
N TRP A 22 13.21 -3.07 -3.90
CA TRP A 22 11.96 -2.46 -3.46
C TRP A 22 11.30 -3.26 -2.35
N THR A 23 10.71 -2.53 -1.41
CA THR A 23 9.64 -3.03 -0.56
C THR A 23 8.47 -2.07 -0.74
N VAL A 24 7.37 -2.62 -1.24
CA VAL A 24 6.08 -1.93 -1.37
C VAL A 24 5.16 -2.48 -0.29
N LEU A 25 4.70 -1.57 0.56
CA LEU A 25 3.70 -1.87 1.58
C LEU A 25 2.37 -1.30 1.09
N VAL A 26 1.32 -2.12 1.09
CA VAL A 26 -0.04 -1.70 0.75
C VAL A 26 -0.89 -1.82 2.01
N TYR A 27 -1.34 -0.68 2.52
CA TYR A 27 -2.23 -0.57 3.66
C TYR A 27 -3.66 -0.41 3.15
N ILE A 28 -4.47 -1.45 3.32
CA ILE A 28 -5.84 -1.52 2.82
C ILE A 28 -6.79 -1.45 4.01
N ALA A 29 -7.36 -0.27 4.25
CA ALA A 29 -8.41 -0.05 5.24
C ALA A 29 -9.75 -0.31 4.57
N ALA A 30 -10.20 -1.57 4.58
CA ALA A 30 -11.41 -1.99 3.85
C ALA A 30 -12.52 -2.47 4.78
N ASP A 31 -12.49 -2.03 6.03
CA ASP A 31 -13.61 -2.18 6.95
C ASP A 31 -14.69 -1.14 6.58
N ASN A 32 -15.22 -1.24 5.37
CA ASN A 32 -16.28 -0.41 4.82
C ASN A 32 -16.77 -1.04 3.52
N ASN A 33 -17.67 -0.37 2.81
CA ASN A 33 -18.31 -0.89 1.59
C ASN A 33 -17.36 -1.21 0.40
N LEU A 34 -16.05 -1.01 0.50
CA LEU A 34 -15.06 -1.39 -0.51
C LEU A 34 -14.37 -2.75 -0.24
N PHE A 35 -14.74 -3.51 0.80
CA PHE A 35 -14.12 -4.81 1.13
C PHE A 35 -13.99 -5.77 -0.07
N ASN A 36 -15.00 -5.88 -0.93
CA ASN A 36 -14.93 -6.77 -2.10
C ASN A 36 -14.05 -6.22 -3.23
N ASN A 37 -13.74 -4.93 -3.25
CA ASN A 37 -12.75 -4.33 -4.15
C ASN A 37 -11.33 -4.63 -3.66
N ALA A 38 -11.08 -4.48 -2.35
CA ALA A 38 -9.82 -4.89 -1.73
C ALA A 38 -9.49 -6.37 -2.03
N PHE A 39 -10.49 -7.26 -1.99
CA PHE A 39 -10.30 -8.66 -2.37
C PHE A 39 -9.81 -8.80 -3.82
N LYS A 40 -10.41 -8.07 -4.77
CA LYS A 40 -9.98 -8.12 -6.18
C LYS A 40 -8.55 -7.60 -6.33
N ASP A 41 -8.22 -6.48 -5.68
CA ASP A 41 -6.92 -5.85 -5.79
C ASP A 41 -5.81 -6.76 -5.25
N ILE A 42 -6.04 -7.44 -4.12
CA ILE A 42 -5.07 -8.44 -3.64
C ILE A 42 -4.88 -9.57 -4.67
N ASN A 43 -5.96 -10.06 -5.29
CA ASN A 43 -5.85 -11.06 -6.37
C ASN A 43 -5.14 -10.52 -7.63
N GLU A 44 -5.23 -9.22 -7.93
CA GLU A 44 -4.44 -8.58 -8.98
C GLU A 44 -2.95 -8.55 -8.62
N MET A 45 -2.62 -8.21 -7.38
CA MET A 45 -1.24 -8.27 -6.88
C MET A 45 -0.68 -9.70 -6.94
N GLU A 46 -1.50 -10.70 -6.63
CA GLU A 46 -1.17 -12.13 -6.71
C GLU A 46 -0.86 -12.59 -8.14
N GLN A 47 -1.43 -11.97 -9.18
CA GLN A 47 -1.07 -12.30 -10.57
C GLN A 47 0.39 -12.00 -10.91
N VAL A 48 1.06 -11.19 -10.10
CA VAL A 48 2.49 -10.87 -10.23
C VAL A 48 3.30 -11.55 -9.13
N GLY A 49 2.93 -11.34 -7.86
CA GLY A 49 3.66 -11.82 -6.71
C GLY A 49 4.93 -11.04 -6.38
N SER A 50 5.42 -11.20 -5.16
CA SER A 50 6.75 -10.74 -4.76
C SER A 50 7.86 -11.56 -5.44
N SER A 51 9.08 -11.00 -5.46
CA SER A 51 10.29 -11.62 -6.04
C SER A 51 11.51 -11.37 -5.14
N ASP A 52 12.66 -11.95 -5.50
CA ASP A 52 13.93 -11.71 -4.79
C ASP A 52 14.35 -10.23 -4.76
N SER A 53 13.86 -9.41 -5.70
CA SER A 53 14.22 -7.97 -5.81
C SER A 53 13.10 -7.03 -5.37
N VAL A 54 11.86 -7.52 -5.21
CA VAL A 54 10.69 -6.70 -4.90
C VAL A 54 9.82 -7.44 -3.89
N ASN A 55 9.69 -6.90 -2.69
CA ASN A 55 8.73 -7.37 -1.70
C ASN A 55 7.42 -6.60 -1.85
N ILE A 56 6.30 -7.30 -1.95
CA ILE A 56 4.95 -6.72 -1.92
C ILE A 56 4.26 -7.30 -0.69
N ILE A 57 3.99 -6.42 0.28
CA ILE A 57 3.39 -6.80 1.56
C ILE A 57 2.08 -6.04 1.71
N VAL A 58 1.01 -6.76 2.03
CA VAL A 58 -0.31 -6.18 2.26
C VAL A 58 -0.64 -6.28 3.75
N GLN A 59 -1.17 -5.21 4.34
CA GLN A 59 -2.04 -5.29 5.52
C GLN A 59 -3.45 -4.93 5.05
N ILE A 60 -4.41 -5.78 5.37
CA ILE A 60 -5.83 -5.62 5.04
C ILE A 60 -6.65 -5.78 6.30
N ASP A 61 -7.64 -4.92 6.47
CA ASP A 61 -8.70 -5.03 7.46
C ASP A 61 -10.05 -5.04 6.73
N PRO A 62 -10.73 -6.19 6.58
CA PRO A 62 -11.96 -6.29 5.81
C PRO A 62 -13.21 -6.32 6.69
N LEU A 63 -14.28 -5.64 6.27
CA LEU A 63 -15.57 -5.60 6.98
C LEU A 63 -16.16 -6.99 7.26
N ASP A 64 -16.70 -7.17 8.48
CA ASP A 64 -17.57 -8.30 8.85
C ASP A 64 -18.94 -8.20 8.18
N ASP A 65 -18.98 -8.54 6.89
CA ASP A 65 -20.21 -8.64 6.11
C ASP A 65 -20.40 -10.05 5.52
N ALA A 66 -21.64 -10.54 5.56
CA ALA A 66 -22.00 -11.87 5.06
C ALA A 66 -21.81 -12.04 3.54
N THR A 67 -21.60 -10.96 2.79
CA THR A 67 -21.30 -10.93 1.36
C THR A 67 -19.81 -10.76 1.05
N SER A 68 -18.97 -10.72 2.09
CA SER A 68 -17.50 -10.67 1.96
C SER A 68 -16.96 -11.92 1.26
N HIS A 69 -16.03 -11.70 0.33
CA HIS A 69 -15.27 -12.77 -0.32
C HIS A 69 -14.08 -13.24 0.52
N PHE A 70 -13.73 -12.53 1.59
CA PHE A 70 -12.68 -12.95 2.51
C PHE A 70 -13.15 -14.14 3.36
N ASP A 71 -12.21 -15.03 3.69
CA ASP A 71 -12.48 -16.18 4.55
C ASP A 71 -12.45 -15.84 6.06
N SER A 72 -12.21 -14.56 6.37
CA SER A 72 -12.12 -14.00 7.72
C SER A 72 -12.21 -12.49 7.69
N THR A 73 -12.68 -11.96 8.79
CA THR A 73 -12.85 -10.53 9.06
C THR A 73 -11.68 -9.95 9.85
N GLU A 74 -10.73 -10.78 10.28
CA GLU A 74 -9.58 -10.29 11.04
C GLU A 74 -8.65 -9.49 10.13
N ALA A 75 -8.10 -8.40 10.66
CA ALA A 75 -6.99 -7.73 10.03
C ALA A 75 -5.79 -8.66 9.92
N ARG A 76 -5.21 -8.72 8.72
CA ARG A 76 -4.15 -9.68 8.37
C ARG A 76 -3.06 -9.03 7.56
N ARG A 77 -1.86 -9.62 7.67
CA ARG A 77 -0.73 -9.29 6.83
C ARG A 77 -0.35 -10.45 5.93
N TYR A 78 -0.13 -10.16 4.66
CA TYR A 78 0.25 -11.14 3.65
C TYR A 78 1.57 -10.75 2.99
N TYR A 79 2.43 -11.74 2.79
CA TYR A 79 3.49 -11.67 1.77
C TYR A 79 2.85 -12.12 0.45
N ILE A 80 2.74 -11.21 -0.51
CA ILE A 80 2.02 -11.52 -1.74
C ILE A 80 2.80 -12.55 -2.54
N THR A 81 2.21 -13.73 -2.72
CA THR A 81 2.81 -14.82 -3.51
C THR A 81 2.08 -14.98 -4.82
N LYS A 82 2.83 -15.32 -5.87
CA LYS A 82 2.25 -15.42 -7.20
C LYS A 82 1.23 -16.55 -7.30
N ASP A 83 0.02 -16.23 -7.74
CA ASP A 83 -0.98 -17.19 -8.20
C ASP A 83 -1.85 -16.61 -9.32
N TYR A 84 -2.75 -17.42 -9.88
CA TYR A 84 -3.62 -17.02 -10.99
C TYR A 84 -5.10 -17.33 -10.73
N SER A 85 -5.44 -17.67 -9.49
CA SER A 85 -6.77 -18.11 -9.09
C SER A 85 -7.50 -16.97 -8.38
N PRO A 86 -8.41 -16.25 -9.05
CA PRO A 86 -9.06 -15.06 -8.48
C PRO A 86 -10.12 -15.39 -7.41
N SER A 87 -10.13 -16.61 -6.88
CA SER A 87 -11.21 -17.17 -6.06
C SER A 87 -10.94 -17.11 -4.55
N TYR A 88 -9.69 -16.91 -4.15
CA TYR A 88 -9.27 -16.86 -2.75
C TYR A 88 -7.90 -16.17 -2.69
N ILE A 89 -7.63 -15.47 -1.58
CA ILE A 89 -6.28 -14.97 -1.30
C ILE A 89 -5.39 -16.17 -0.98
N SER A 90 -4.44 -16.47 -1.85
CA SER A 90 -3.52 -17.60 -1.71
C SER A 90 -2.16 -17.21 -1.12
N SER A 91 -1.95 -15.90 -0.97
CA SER A 91 -0.76 -15.27 -0.41
C SER A 91 -0.38 -15.82 0.96
N THR A 92 0.93 -15.81 1.24
CA THR A 92 1.44 -16.33 2.51
C THR A 92 0.99 -15.43 3.65
N LEU A 93 0.08 -15.93 4.49
CA LEU A 93 -0.35 -15.27 5.72
C LEU A 93 0.85 -15.16 6.68
N LEU A 94 1.24 -13.93 6.98
CA LEU A 94 2.35 -13.62 7.90
C LEU A 94 1.88 -13.52 9.34
N VAL A 95 0.75 -12.83 9.54
CA VAL A 95 0.15 -12.64 10.86
C VAL A 95 -1.33 -12.32 10.72
N SER A 96 -2.13 -12.86 11.63
CA SER A 96 -3.47 -12.33 11.94
C SER A 96 -3.35 -11.43 13.17
N LEU A 97 -3.85 -10.21 13.06
CA LEU A 97 -3.84 -9.18 14.09
C LEU A 97 -5.12 -9.19 14.94
N GLY A 98 -6.13 -9.95 14.51
CA GLY A 98 -7.50 -9.80 14.99
C GLY A 98 -8.16 -8.53 14.44
N GLU A 99 -9.26 -8.13 15.03
CA GLU A 99 -9.92 -6.85 14.74
C GLU A 99 -9.02 -5.68 15.13
N ILE A 100 -8.87 -4.70 14.24
CA ILE A 100 -8.17 -3.45 14.54
C ILE A 100 -9.10 -2.28 14.23
N ASN A 101 -8.62 -1.06 14.45
CA ASN A 101 -9.24 0.12 13.87
C ASN A 101 -8.29 0.55 12.76
N SER A 102 -8.64 0.23 11.52
CA SER A 102 -7.84 0.55 10.34
C SER A 102 -7.77 2.06 10.07
N ALA A 103 -8.61 2.85 10.73
CA ALA A 103 -8.56 4.29 10.78
C ALA A 103 -7.71 4.87 11.95
N ASP A 104 -7.08 4.08 12.83
CA ASP A 104 -6.11 4.62 13.80
C ASP A 104 -4.77 4.90 13.08
N PRO A 105 -4.26 6.16 13.07
CA PRO A 105 -2.96 6.50 12.49
C PRO A 105 -1.81 5.62 12.96
N LYS A 106 -1.93 5.03 14.17
CA LYS A 106 -0.94 4.10 14.71
C LYS A 106 -0.84 2.81 13.94
N GLU A 107 -1.94 2.29 13.39
CA GLU A 107 -1.91 1.04 12.64
C GLU A 107 -1.15 1.21 11.32
N VAL A 108 -1.26 2.38 10.68
CA VAL A 108 -0.46 2.74 9.50
C VAL A 108 1.04 2.73 9.82
N TYR A 109 1.51 3.51 10.81
CA TYR A 109 2.95 3.56 11.07
C TYR A 109 3.49 2.28 11.71
N LYS A 110 2.68 1.52 12.47
CA LYS A 110 3.09 0.20 12.98
C LYS A 110 3.31 -0.77 11.83
N PHE A 111 2.39 -0.79 10.86
CA PHE A 111 2.54 -1.61 9.67
C PHE A 111 3.77 -1.21 8.88
N ALA A 112 3.93 0.08 8.58
CA ALA A 112 5.07 0.58 7.81
C ALA A 112 6.42 0.26 8.49
N ASN A 113 6.53 0.55 9.79
CA ASN A 113 7.75 0.31 10.56
C ASN A 113 8.10 -1.18 10.64
N TRP A 114 7.11 -2.03 10.87
CA TRP A 114 7.30 -3.47 10.88
C TRP A 114 7.68 -3.98 9.48
N GLY A 115 6.94 -3.59 8.44
CA GLY A 115 7.14 -4.06 7.07
C GLY A 115 8.51 -3.71 6.53
N PHE A 116 8.96 -2.46 6.68
CA PHE A 116 10.29 -2.06 6.24
C PHE A 116 11.43 -2.62 7.10
N SER A 117 11.15 -3.02 8.35
CA SER A 117 12.13 -3.69 9.21
C SER A 117 12.29 -5.18 8.85
N GLU A 118 11.19 -5.89 8.61
CA GLU A 118 11.21 -7.32 8.27
C GLU A 118 11.63 -7.56 6.81
N TYR A 119 11.32 -6.62 5.92
CA TYR A 119 11.62 -6.67 4.49
C TYR A 119 12.51 -5.49 4.10
N PRO A 120 13.80 -5.48 4.50
CA PRO A 120 14.72 -4.40 4.19
C PRO A 120 14.96 -4.29 2.68
N SER A 121 14.89 -3.06 2.18
CA SER A 121 15.07 -2.72 0.78
C SER A 121 15.76 -1.38 0.60
N ARG A 122 16.33 -1.19 -0.59
CA ARG A 122 16.92 0.10 -1.00
C ARG A 122 15.87 1.20 -1.14
N LYS A 123 14.71 0.87 -1.70
CA LYS A 123 13.61 1.81 -1.98
C LYS A 123 12.32 1.36 -1.30
N LYS A 124 11.58 2.31 -0.75
CA LYS A 124 10.43 2.10 0.13
C LYS A 124 9.23 2.83 -0.41
N MET A 125 8.17 2.08 -0.65
CA MET A 125 6.88 2.62 -1.08
C MET A 125 5.81 2.23 -0.08
N LEU A 126 4.93 3.17 0.25
CA LEU A 126 3.69 2.93 0.98
C LEU A 126 2.52 3.34 0.09
N ILE A 127 1.54 2.45 -0.05
CA ILE A 127 0.25 2.72 -0.67
C ILE A 127 -0.80 2.72 0.43
N ILE A 128 -1.56 3.81 0.53
CA ILE A 128 -2.75 3.91 1.37
C ILE A 128 -3.95 3.74 0.44
N TRP A 129 -4.70 2.66 0.66
CA TRP A 129 -5.87 2.28 -0.13
C TRP A 129 -7.09 2.39 0.76
N ASP A 130 -8.10 3.16 0.30
CA ASP A 130 -9.49 3.19 0.78
C ASP A 130 -10.27 4.34 0.06
N HIS A 131 -11.42 4.75 0.58
CA HIS A 131 -11.99 6.08 0.44
C HIS A 131 -11.00 7.20 0.79
N GLY A 132 -11.22 8.34 0.13
CA GLY A 132 -10.61 9.62 0.47
C GLY A 132 -11.59 10.75 0.19
N ASN A 133 -11.41 11.87 0.87
CA ASN A 133 -12.30 13.02 0.70
C ASN A 133 -11.54 14.36 0.67
N GLY A 134 -10.22 14.34 0.60
CA GLY A 134 -9.36 15.53 0.57
C GLY A 134 -9.29 16.24 1.91
N TRP A 135 -9.21 17.57 1.90
CA TRP A 135 -8.87 18.37 3.09
C TRP A 135 -9.88 19.50 3.38
N SER A 136 -10.22 19.71 4.66
CA SER A 136 -10.86 20.94 5.17
C SER A 136 -10.74 21.00 6.69
N LYS A 137 -10.50 22.20 7.25
CA LYS A 137 -10.59 22.44 8.70
C LYS A 137 -12.03 22.61 9.21
N GLU A 138 -12.97 22.89 8.31
CA GLU A 138 -14.36 23.18 8.66
C GLU A 138 -15.27 21.95 8.53
N ASP A 139 -14.78 20.89 7.88
CA ASP A 139 -15.54 19.69 7.56
C ASP A 139 -14.75 18.45 8.02
N GLN A 140 -15.22 17.82 9.08
CA GLN A 140 -14.60 16.63 9.69
C GLN A 140 -14.77 15.37 8.84
N SER A 141 -15.52 15.41 7.74
CA SER A 141 -15.59 14.30 6.79
C SER A 141 -14.38 14.22 5.85
N LYS A 142 -13.43 15.16 5.97
CA LYS A 142 -12.24 15.27 5.11
C LYS A 142 -11.11 14.39 5.63
N SER A 143 -11.14 13.15 5.14
CA SER A 143 -10.36 12.04 5.67
C SER A 143 -9.85 11.08 4.57
N VAL A 144 -9.13 10.06 5.01
CA VAL A 144 -8.79 8.82 4.30
C VAL A 144 -8.94 7.64 5.27
N CYS A 145 -9.03 6.40 4.79
CA CYS A 145 -9.13 5.19 5.63
C CYS A 145 -10.31 5.26 6.61
N ASN A 146 -11.53 5.10 6.08
CA ASN A 146 -12.77 4.94 6.82
C ASN A 146 -12.90 3.51 7.34
N ASP A 147 -13.36 3.41 8.58
CA ASP A 147 -13.55 2.15 9.30
C ASP A 147 -14.96 2.16 9.91
N ASP A 148 -15.87 1.38 9.33
CA ASP A 148 -17.29 1.38 9.61
C ASP A 148 -17.61 0.70 10.95
N GLU A 149 -16.83 -0.32 11.38
CA GLU A 149 -17.04 -0.97 12.68
C GLU A 149 -16.66 -0.06 13.84
N SER A 150 -15.53 0.66 13.74
CA SER A 150 -15.13 1.65 14.75
C SER A 150 -15.87 2.99 14.62
N GLY A 151 -16.33 3.32 13.40
CA GLY A 151 -16.90 4.62 13.05
C GLY A 151 -15.87 5.74 12.93
N ASP A 152 -14.60 5.38 12.76
CA ASP A 152 -13.47 6.31 12.67
C ASP A 152 -13.00 6.51 11.22
N ASN A 153 -12.15 7.52 11.04
CA ASN A 153 -11.43 7.81 9.80
C ASN A 153 -10.12 8.53 10.14
N ILE A 154 -9.14 8.53 9.23
CA ILE A 154 -7.91 9.33 9.40
C ILE A 154 -8.17 10.75 8.87
N SER A 155 -8.35 11.70 9.78
CA SER A 155 -8.51 13.12 9.43
C SER A 155 -7.25 13.66 8.75
N VAL A 156 -7.44 14.36 7.62
CA VAL A 156 -6.32 15.03 6.95
C VAL A 156 -5.98 16.34 7.68
N ALA A 157 -6.98 17.13 8.06
CA ALA A 157 -6.77 18.48 8.58
C ALA A 157 -6.44 18.55 10.09
N ASP A 158 -6.77 17.52 10.86
CA ASP A 158 -6.53 17.46 12.30
C ASP A 158 -5.18 16.82 12.68
N GLY A 159 -4.34 16.56 11.67
CA GLY A 159 -2.97 16.05 11.85
C GLY A 159 -2.87 14.54 12.08
N GLU A 160 -3.95 13.79 11.87
CA GLU A 160 -3.94 12.33 11.96
C GLU A 160 -3.19 11.70 10.79
N LEU A 161 -3.42 12.16 9.55
CA LEU A 161 -2.61 11.75 8.40
C LEU A 161 -1.13 12.07 8.62
N LYS A 162 -0.82 13.28 9.11
CA LYS A 162 0.55 13.65 9.49
C LYS A 162 1.11 12.72 10.55
N THR A 163 0.32 12.35 11.55
CA THR A 163 0.71 11.40 12.60
C THR A 163 1.02 10.02 12.01
N ALA A 164 0.19 9.53 11.09
CA ALA A 164 0.38 8.26 10.40
C ALA A 164 1.70 8.21 9.62
N ILE A 165 2.08 9.30 8.94
CA ILE A 165 3.28 9.31 8.10
C ILE A 165 4.55 9.70 8.88
N SER A 166 4.48 10.74 9.71
CA SER A 166 5.66 11.28 10.43
C SER A 166 6.25 10.34 11.49
N ASN A 167 5.49 9.34 11.95
CA ASN A 167 5.95 8.33 12.90
C ASN A 167 6.53 7.07 12.22
N ILE A 168 6.63 7.07 10.89
CA ILE A 168 7.39 6.06 10.16
C ILE A 168 8.87 6.36 10.34
N ASN A 169 9.64 5.39 10.82
CA ASN A 169 11.08 5.50 11.10
C ASN A 169 11.94 5.55 9.83
N TYR A 170 11.30 5.54 8.66
CA TYR A 170 11.92 5.47 7.35
C TYR A 170 11.36 6.59 6.48
N HIS A 171 12.23 7.23 5.71
CA HIS A 171 11.80 8.12 4.65
C HIS A 171 11.23 7.29 3.49
N LEU A 172 10.10 7.72 2.92
CA LEU A 172 9.46 7.03 1.81
C LEU A 172 10.00 7.56 0.48
N ASP A 173 10.42 6.67 -0.40
CA ASP A 173 10.71 7.06 -1.78
C ASP A 173 9.41 7.43 -2.50
N ILE A 174 8.32 6.71 -2.21
CA ILE A 174 6.99 6.97 -2.77
C ILE A 174 5.91 6.76 -1.69
N LEU A 175 5.07 7.76 -1.49
CA LEU A 175 3.77 7.61 -0.85
C LEU A 175 2.70 7.70 -1.95
N ALA A 176 1.80 6.72 -2.02
CA ALA A 176 0.70 6.76 -2.98
C ALA A 176 -0.63 6.60 -2.26
N PHE A 177 -1.63 7.33 -2.73
CA PHE A 177 -3.01 7.22 -2.31
C PHE A 177 -3.82 6.60 -3.44
N ASP A 178 -4.27 5.38 -3.23
CA ASP A 178 -5.32 4.75 -4.03
C ASP A 178 -6.67 5.09 -3.37
N ALA A 179 -6.98 6.38 -3.41
CA ALA A 179 -8.10 7.02 -2.70
C ALA A 179 -8.48 8.34 -3.38
N CYS A 180 -9.77 8.69 -3.32
CA CYS A 180 -10.31 9.90 -3.94
C CYS A 180 -9.73 11.19 -3.30
N LEU A 181 -9.54 12.23 -4.12
CA LEU A 181 -9.27 13.61 -3.66
C LEU A 181 -7.99 13.77 -2.80
N MET A 182 -7.05 12.84 -2.85
CA MET A 182 -5.83 12.88 -2.01
C MET A 182 -4.67 13.65 -2.65
N GLN A 183 -4.82 14.15 -3.87
CA GLN A 183 -3.77 14.91 -4.58
C GLN A 183 -4.03 16.41 -4.59
N THR A 184 -4.40 16.98 -3.44
CA THR A 184 -4.50 18.44 -3.27
C THR A 184 -3.25 19.00 -2.58
N VAL A 185 -3.02 20.30 -2.75
CA VAL A 185 -1.86 20.99 -2.15
C VAL A 185 -1.88 20.84 -0.63
N GLU A 186 -3.05 20.92 0.01
CA GLU A 186 -3.21 20.81 1.46
C GLU A 186 -2.87 19.41 1.98
N VAL A 187 -3.34 18.35 1.31
CA VAL A 187 -3.01 16.96 1.66
C VAL A 187 -1.49 16.75 1.55
N ILE A 188 -0.88 17.16 0.43
CA ILE A 188 0.57 17.06 0.22
C ILE A 188 1.32 17.82 1.32
N GLY A 189 0.81 18.99 1.73
CA GLY A 189 1.41 19.83 2.76
C GLY A 189 1.51 19.18 4.15
N GLU A 190 0.63 18.23 4.46
CA GLU A 190 0.69 17.49 5.72
C GLU A 190 1.88 16.51 5.79
N VAL A 191 2.34 16.00 4.64
CA VAL A 191 3.21 14.81 4.58
C VAL A 191 4.46 14.96 3.69
N TYR A 192 4.63 16.06 2.97
CA TYR A 192 5.73 16.23 1.99
C TYR A 192 7.14 16.06 2.58
N GLU A 193 7.35 16.34 3.87
CA GLU A 193 8.66 16.26 4.53
C GLU A 193 9.16 14.80 4.70
N TYR A 194 8.29 13.81 4.52
CA TYR A 194 8.56 12.40 4.85
C TYR A 194 8.64 11.49 3.61
N CYS A 195 8.42 12.06 2.41
CA CYS A 195 8.32 11.31 1.17
C CYS A 195 9.03 12.07 0.04
N ASP A 196 9.67 11.39 -0.93
CA ASP A 196 10.27 12.03 -2.12
C ASP A 196 9.23 12.29 -3.24
N PHE A 197 8.28 11.37 -3.39
CA PHE A 197 7.18 11.46 -4.34
C PHE A 197 5.85 11.14 -3.68
N ILE A 198 4.82 11.92 -4.02
CA ILE A 198 3.42 11.69 -3.61
C ILE A 198 2.56 11.50 -4.85
N ILE A 199 1.83 10.38 -4.90
CA ILE A 199 0.97 10.00 -6.03
C ILE A 199 -0.48 9.93 -5.55
N GLY A 200 -1.41 10.44 -6.36
CA GLY A 200 -2.83 10.36 -6.07
C GLY A 200 -3.67 11.07 -7.14
N SER A 201 -4.98 11.05 -6.94
CA SER A 201 -5.97 11.74 -7.78
C SER A 201 -6.43 13.06 -7.14
N GLU A 202 -6.60 14.11 -7.95
CA GLU A 202 -7.21 15.37 -7.49
C GLU A 202 -8.74 15.30 -7.44
N ASP A 203 -9.30 14.21 -7.99
CA ASP A 203 -10.74 13.95 -8.12
C ASP A 203 -11.07 12.53 -7.60
N GLU A 204 -12.30 12.09 -7.77
CA GLU A 204 -12.71 10.70 -7.55
C GLU A 204 -11.87 9.72 -8.41
N VAL A 205 -11.57 8.56 -7.83
CA VAL A 205 -10.95 7.43 -8.54
C VAL A 205 -12.02 6.39 -8.88
N PRO A 206 -11.88 5.65 -9.99
CA PRO A 206 -12.73 4.49 -10.23
C PRO A 206 -12.62 3.48 -9.09
N VAL A 207 -13.70 2.76 -8.81
CA VAL A 207 -13.77 1.78 -7.70
C VAL A 207 -12.78 0.61 -7.84
N ASP A 208 -12.24 0.40 -9.04
CA ASP A 208 -11.24 -0.63 -9.30
C ASP A 208 -9.80 -0.14 -8.97
N GLY A 209 -9.61 1.13 -8.61
CA GLY A 209 -8.35 1.65 -8.04
C GLY A 209 -7.14 1.61 -8.99
N PHE A 210 -5.96 1.39 -8.42
CA PHE A 210 -4.74 1.23 -9.20
C PHE A 210 -4.70 -0.11 -9.93
N PRO A 211 -4.18 -0.17 -11.17
CA PRO A 211 -3.99 -1.44 -11.88
C PRO A 211 -2.80 -2.21 -11.28
N TYR A 212 -3.01 -2.96 -10.21
CA TYR A 212 -1.93 -3.58 -9.45
C TYR A 212 -1.15 -4.61 -10.27
N GLY A 213 -1.85 -5.54 -10.91
CA GLY A 213 -1.21 -6.62 -11.66
C GLY A 213 -2.15 -7.40 -12.56
N PHE A 214 -1.66 -7.77 -13.74
CA PHE A 214 -2.39 -8.58 -14.70
C PHE A 214 -1.51 -9.68 -15.27
N ALA A 215 -1.99 -10.92 -15.28
CA ALA A 215 -1.28 -12.05 -15.86
C ALA A 215 -1.30 -12.04 -17.40
N TRP A 216 -2.33 -11.42 -17.98
CA TRP A 216 -2.63 -11.50 -19.42
C TRP A 216 -2.46 -10.17 -20.16
N ASP A 217 -2.40 -9.05 -19.42
CA ASP A 217 -2.29 -7.70 -19.95
C ASP A 217 -1.29 -6.87 -19.12
N THR A 218 -0.05 -7.34 -19.11
CA THR A 218 1.04 -6.82 -18.26
C THR A 218 1.41 -5.36 -18.59
N GLU A 219 0.91 -4.82 -19.71
CA GLU A 219 1.15 -3.45 -20.15
C GLU A 219 0.64 -2.42 -19.14
N TYR A 220 -0.40 -2.76 -18.38
CA TYR A 220 -1.03 -1.83 -17.43
C TYR A 220 -0.68 -2.09 -15.97
N GLY A 221 -0.21 -3.29 -15.60
CA GLY A 221 0.04 -3.61 -14.19
C GLY A 221 1.24 -2.84 -13.63
N ILE A 222 1.07 -2.10 -12.54
CA ILE A 222 2.17 -1.36 -11.89
C ILE A 222 3.19 -2.33 -11.27
N PHE A 223 2.74 -3.46 -10.71
CA PHE A 223 3.65 -4.47 -10.16
C PHE A 223 4.27 -5.34 -11.25
N ASN A 224 3.61 -5.54 -12.40
CA ASN A 224 4.26 -6.13 -13.58
C ASN A 224 5.50 -5.30 -13.97
N TYR A 225 5.34 -3.98 -14.11
CA TYR A 225 6.47 -3.10 -14.41
C TYR A 225 7.57 -3.18 -13.36
N LEU A 226 7.22 -3.06 -12.07
CA LEU A 226 8.19 -2.99 -10.99
C LEU A 226 9.03 -4.27 -10.89
N THR A 227 8.40 -5.43 -11.01
CA THR A 227 9.09 -6.72 -10.94
C THR A 227 9.94 -7.02 -12.17
N GLU A 228 9.57 -6.50 -13.35
CA GLU A 228 10.38 -6.56 -14.57
C GLU A 228 11.54 -5.55 -14.58
N ASN A 229 11.38 -4.43 -13.85
CA ASN A 229 12.31 -3.31 -13.82
C ASN A 229 12.72 -2.91 -12.38
N PRO A 230 13.20 -3.83 -11.53
CA PRO A 230 13.42 -3.55 -10.10
C PRO A 230 14.48 -2.48 -9.85
N GLN A 231 15.34 -2.21 -10.83
CA GLN A 231 16.39 -1.17 -10.74
C GLN A 231 15.86 0.24 -11.03
N CYS A 232 14.60 0.39 -11.46
CA CYS A 232 14.01 1.71 -11.74
C CYS A 232 14.16 2.65 -10.53
N THR A 233 14.34 3.93 -10.83
CA THR A 233 14.36 4.99 -9.82
C THR A 233 12.93 5.29 -9.33
N PRO A 234 12.76 5.89 -8.14
CA PRO A 234 11.45 6.34 -7.69
C PRO A 234 10.74 7.25 -8.68
N ARG A 235 11.49 8.16 -9.33
CA ARG A 235 10.96 9.03 -10.39
C ARG A 235 10.40 8.26 -11.58
N GLU A 236 11.14 7.26 -12.07
CA GLU A 236 10.70 6.43 -13.20
C GLU A 236 9.46 5.63 -12.81
N PHE A 237 9.44 5.03 -11.62
CA PHE A 237 8.29 4.25 -11.19
C PHE A 237 7.06 5.12 -10.93
N SER A 238 7.19 6.30 -10.31
CA SER A 238 6.08 7.24 -10.15
C SER A 238 5.48 7.68 -11.49
N LYS A 239 6.32 7.88 -12.51
CA LYS A 239 5.84 8.18 -13.87
C LYS A 239 5.04 7.01 -14.45
N GLU A 240 5.56 5.79 -14.30
CA GLU A 240 4.92 4.58 -14.82
C GLU A 240 3.60 4.27 -14.12
N ILE A 241 3.47 4.54 -12.81
CA ILE A 241 2.20 4.42 -12.10
C ILE A 241 1.15 5.33 -12.75
N VAL A 242 1.48 6.60 -13.01
CA VAL A 242 0.56 7.55 -13.65
C VAL A 242 0.21 7.14 -15.07
N GLU A 243 1.20 6.79 -15.89
CA GLU A 243 0.97 6.41 -17.29
C GLU A 243 0.14 5.12 -17.38
N ARG A 244 0.42 4.13 -16.54
CA ARG A 244 -0.28 2.84 -16.54
C ARG A 244 -1.70 2.95 -16.01
N TYR A 245 -1.93 3.72 -14.96
CA TYR A 245 -3.28 4.03 -14.49
C TYR A 245 -4.11 4.69 -15.58
N VAL A 246 -3.61 5.74 -16.22
CA VAL A 246 -4.37 6.40 -17.29
C VAL A 246 -4.63 5.44 -18.46
N ASN A 247 -3.63 4.66 -18.86
CA ASN A 247 -3.78 3.73 -19.97
C ASN A 247 -4.73 2.56 -19.65
N SER A 248 -4.72 2.01 -18.44
CA SER A 248 -5.61 0.90 -18.05
C SER A 248 -7.09 1.25 -18.26
N TYR A 249 -7.46 2.50 -18.01
CA TYR A 249 -8.82 3.00 -18.18
C TYR A 249 -9.11 3.58 -19.57
N LEU A 250 -8.09 4.04 -20.32
CA LEU A 250 -8.30 4.56 -21.68
C LEU A 250 -8.33 3.48 -22.76
N SER A 251 -7.46 2.47 -22.66
CA SER A 251 -7.33 1.39 -23.67
C SER A 251 -7.84 0.04 -23.19
N GLY A 252 -8.15 -0.12 -21.90
CA GLY A 252 -8.64 -1.36 -21.31
C GLY A 252 -10.17 -1.55 -21.31
N GLN A 253 -10.62 -2.59 -20.61
CA GLN A 253 -12.04 -3.02 -20.52
C GLN A 253 -12.95 -2.04 -19.76
N GLN A 254 -12.42 -0.92 -19.28
CA GLN A 254 -13.06 0.01 -18.35
C GLN A 254 -13.15 1.44 -18.93
N SER A 255 -13.38 1.58 -20.24
CA SER A 255 -13.46 2.90 -20.89
C SER A 255 -14.66 3.72 -20.42
N GLY A 256 -14.45 5.00 -20.07
CA GLY A 256 -15.54 5.98 -19.90
C GLY A 256 -15.44 6.94 -18.70
N SER A 257 -14.43 6.78 -17.85
CA SER A 257 -14.29 7.56 -16.62
C SER A 257 -13.59 8.91 -16.86
N HIS A 258 -13.96 9.92 -16.07
CA HIS A 258 -13.09 11.07 -15.83
C HIS A 258 -11.92 10.59 -14.96
N LEU A 259 -10.68 10.83 -15.39
CA LEU A 259 -9.49 10.27 -14.76
C LEU A 259 -8.50 11.38 -14.46
N THR A 260 -8.05 11.44 -13.21
CA THR A 260 -6.90 12.24 -12.83
C THR A 260 -5.95 11.39 -12.01
N LEU A 261 -4.66 11.52 -12.28
CA LEU A 261 -3.61 11.03 -11.40
C LEU A 261 -2.36 11.86 -11.67
N SER A 262 -1.64 12.23 -10.62
CA SER A 262 -0.34 12.88 -10.78
C SER A 262 0.67 12.37 -9.77
N ALA A 263 1.94 12.58 -10.07
CA ALA A 263 3.05 12.34 -9.16
C ALA A 263 3.75 13.67 -8.89
N ILE A 264 3.80 14.08 -7.64
CA ILE A 264 4.46 15.31 -7.19
C ILE A 264 5.79 14.94 -6.56
N ASN A 265 6.87 15.52 -7.07
CA ASN A 265 8.17 15.49 -6.41
C ASN A 265 8.20 16.55 -5.31
N THR A 266 8.42 16.13 -4.08
CA THR A 266 8.27 16.96 -2.88
C THR A 266 9.43 17.93 -2.66
N ASP A 267 10.59 17.73 -3.30
CA ASP A 267 11.72 18.67 -3.25
C ASP A 267 11.32 20.08 -3.74
N TYR A 268 10.32 20.15 -4.63
CA TYR A 268 9.79 21.39 -5.15
C TYR A 268 8.66 21.98 -4.31
N TYR A 269 8.07 21.23 -3.38
CA TYR A 269 6.91 21.67 -2.60
C TYR A 269 7.18 22.92 -1.74
N PRO A 270 8.32 23.08 -1.03
CA PRO A 270 8.63 24.29 -0.27
C PRO A 270 8.69 25.58 -1.10
N ILE A 271 8.86 25.48 -2.43
CA ILE A 271 8.89 26.63 -3.34
C ILE A 271 7.48 27.19 -3.57
N PHE A 272 6.44 26.38 -3.33
CA PHE A 272 5.03 26.75 -3.55
C PHE A 272 4.33 27.34 -2.30
N GLN A 273 4.98 27.32 -1.13
CA GLN A 273 4.47 27.92 0.11
C GLN A 273 4.74 29.43 0.18
#